data_AF-A0A852RXF5-F1
#
_entry.id   AF-A0A852RXF5-F1
#
_cell.length_a   1.000
_cell.length_b   1.000
_cell.length_c   1.000
_cell.angle_alpha   90.00
_cell.angle_beta   90.00
_cell.angle_gamma   90.00
#
_symmetry.space_group_name_H-M   'P 1'
#
loop_
_entity.id
_entity.type
_entity.pdbx_description
1 polymer ?
#
loop_
_entity_poly.entity_id
_entity_poly.type
_entity_poly.pdbx_seq_one_letter_code
_entity_poly.pdbx_strand_id
1 'polypeptide(L)'
;MGHAAVLTHEIRAVIPGHPLTKGSMKCVGRRGRVAHVLLESDDSGAKARWRAFIADSTRRGWPAGQQAVKGQPLGADITFTLDRPKSHYGTGRNAGKVKAAYTAAFPVGHDTGDVDKLLRLVLDALQDGDVIPDDCAVVDTLARKRYVDATSAEPDVLGHPGVVIRLYPIEVPAP
;
A
#
# COMPACT_ATOMS: atom_id res chain seq x y z
N MET A 1 -28.94 15.42 8.51
CA MET A 1 -27.67 15.20 9.24
C MET A 1 -27.34 13.73 9.07
N GLY A 2 -26.53 13.39 8.06
CA GLY A 2 -26.13 12.00 7.84
C GLY A 2 -25.25 11.54 9.00
N HIS A 3 -25.53 10.37 9.55
CA HIS A 3 -24.67 9.75 10.56
C HIS A 3 -23.23 9.74 10.01
N ALA A 4 -22.32 10.40 10.71
CA ALA A 4 -20.90 10.28 10.38
C ALA A 4 -20.56 8.80 10.49
N ALA A 5 -20.17 8.18 9.37
CA ALA A 5 -19.72 6.80 9.34
C ALA A 5 -18.49 6.69 10.24
N VAL A 6 -18.48 5.77 11.20
CA VAL A 6 -17.35 5.55 12.11
C VAL A 6 -16.79 4.18 11.82
N LEU A 7 -15.47 4.07 11.67
CA LEU A 7 -14.82 2.76 11.56
C LEU A 7 -14.96 2.06 12.90
N THR A 8 -15.66 0.93 12.95
CA THR A 8 -16.01 0.27 14.23
C THR A 8 -15.25 -1.03 14.48
N HIS A 9 -14.67 -1.61 13.43
CA HIS A 9 -13.95 -2.87 13.48
C HIS A 9 -12.89 -2.91 12.39
N GLU A 10 -12.03 -3.94 12.42
CA GLU A 10 -11.05 -4.17 11.36
C GLU A 10 -11.75 -4.39 10.01
N ILE A 11 -11.35 -3.62 9.01
CA ILE A 11 -11.70 -3.85 7.62
C ILE A 11 -10.45 -4.32 6.87
N ARG A 12 -10.61 -5.43 6.15
CA ARG A 12 -9.57 -6.02 5.31
C ARG A 12 -9.91 -5.83 3.84
N ALA A 13 -9.05 -5.13 3.11
CA ALA A 13 -9.13 -4.96 1.66
C ALA A 13 -7.94 -5.63 0.95
N VAL A 14 -8.20 -6.25 -0.20
CA VAL A 14 -7.16 -6.85 -1.06
C VAL A 14 -7.17 -6.14 -2.40
N ILE A 15 -6.06 -5.49 -2.75
CA ILE A 15 -5.92 -4.78 -4.01
C ILE A 15 -4.86 -5.48 -4.86
N PRO A 16 -5.24 -6.14 -5.98
CA PRO A 16 -4.28 -6.80 -6.86
C PRO A 16 -3.47 -5.77 -7.67
N GLY A 17 -2.29 -6.15 -8.13
CA GLY A 17 -1.44 -5.30 -8.97
C GLY A 17 -0.05 -5.12 -8.35
N HIS A 18 0.91 -4.64 -9.14
CA HIS A 18 2.28 -4.49 -8.67
C HIS A 18 2.40 -3.29 -7.72
N PRO A 19 2.75 -3.48 -6.44
CA PRO A 19 2.90 -2.36 -5.51
C PRO A 19 3.99 -1.38 -5.97
N LEU A 20 3.65 -0.10 -6.06
CA LEU A 20 4.59 0.97 -6.39
C LEU A 20 4.74 1.95 -5.22
N THR A 21 5.96 2.47 -5.05
CA THR A 21 6.28 3.49 -4.04
C THR A 21 5.75 4.85 -4.46
N LYS A 22 5.47 5.71 -3.47
CA LYS A 22 5.30 7.15 -3.69
C LYS A 22 6.54 7.75 -4.36
N GLY A 23 6.35 8.66 -5.31
CA GLY A 23 7.45 9.39 -5.94
C GLY A 23 8.16 10.33 -4.97
N SER A 24 9.47 10.49 -5.19
CA SER A 24 10.26 11.52 -4.51
C SER A 24 9.88 12.89 -5.05
N MET A 25 9.83 13.90 -4.17
CA MET A 25 9.63 15.29 -4.61
C MET A 25 10.87 15.79 -5.35
N LYS A 26 10.69 16.21 -6.60
CA LYS A 26 11.70 16.89 -7.42
C LYS A 26 11.36 18.38 -7.47
N CYS A 27 12.33 19.23 -7.13
CA CYS A 27 12.18 20.67 -7.35
C CYS A 27 12.43 20.98 -8.83
N VAL A 28 11.40 21.47 -9.51
CA VAL A 28 11.55 22.07 -10.83
C VAL A 28 11.89 23.54 -10.62
N GLY A 29 13.11 23.89 -11.01
CA GLY A 29 13.65 25.24 -10.90
C GLY A 29 12.75 26.29 -11.57
N ARG A 30 12.90 27.55 -11.14
CA ARG A 30 12.18 28.70 -11.69
C ARG A 30 12.23 28.70 -13.23
N ARG A 31 11.06 28.74 -13.88
CA ARG A 31 10.95 28.88 -15.35
C ARG A 31 10.39 30.26 -15.68
N GLY A 32 11.27 31.22 -15.97
CA GLY A 32 10.88 32.61 -16.24
C GLY A 32 10.23 33.26 -15.01
N ARG A 33 8.94 33.64 -15.10
CA ARG A 33 8.20 34.22 -13.97
C ARG A 33 7.56 33.19 -13.04
N VAL A 34 7.56 31.91 -13.39
CA VAL A 34 6.99 30.84 -12.57
C VAL A 34 7.95 30.49 -11.44
N ALA A 35 7.47 30.55 -10.20
CA ALA A 35 8.22 30.19 -9.00
C ALA A 35 8.64 28.70 -9.00
N HIS A 36 9.49 28.31 -8.06
CA HIS A 36 9.85 26.91 -7.87
C HIS A 36 8.60 26.07 -7.58
N VAL A 37 8.51 24.91 -8.22
CA VAL A 37 7.42 23.95 -8.00
C VAL A 37 8.02 22.61 -7.58
N LEU A 38 7.48 22.01 -6.52
CA LEU A 38 7.80 20.65 -6.15
C LEU A 38 6.84 19.72 -6.88
N LEU A 39 7.37 18.82 -7.70
CA LEU A 39 6.61 17.80 -8.40
C LEU A 39 6.98 16.42 -7.88
N GLU A 40 5.99 15.56 -7.69
CA GLU A 40 6.25 14.15 -7.40
C GLU A 40 6.86 13.48 -8.63
N SER A 41 7.91 12.68 -8.43
CA SER A 41 8.53 11.93 -9.52
C SER A 41 7.68 10.74 -9.95
N ASP A 42 7.09 10.86 -11.13
CA ASP A 42 6.35 9.77 -11.77
C ASP A 42 6.49 9.86 -13.29
N ASP A 43 7.71 9.64 -13.78
CA ASP A 43 8.08 9.87 -15.18
C ASP A 43 7.22 9.03 -16.17
N SER A 44 6.64 7.90 -15.72
CA SER A 44 5.76 7.03 -16.52
C SER A 44 4.25 7.14 -16.19
N GLY A 45 3.89 7.95 -15.20
CA GLY A 45 2.53 8.02 -14.65
C GLY A 45 2.06 6.75 -13.93
N ALA A 46 2.94 5.76 -13.73
CA ALA A 46 2.55 4.46 -13.19
C ALA A 46 2.19 4.54 -11.71
N LYS A 47 2.86 5.40 -10.94
CA LYS A 47 2.59 5.57 -9.51
C LYS A 47 1.25 6.26 -9.29
N ALA A 48 0.94 7.29 -10.07
CA ALA A 48 -0.34 7.97 -10.06
C ALA A 48 -1.48 7.02 -10.44
N ARG A 49 -1.31 6.20 -11.48
CA ARG A 49 -2.31 5.18 -11.86
C ARG A 49 -2.51 4.14 -10.76
N TRP A 50 -1.43 3.70 -10.10
CA TRP A 50 -1.52 2.75 -9.00
C TRP A 50 -2.25 3.33 -7.78
N ARG A 51 -1.92 4.56 -7.37
CA ARG A 51 -2.63 5.31 -6.31
C ARG A 51 -4.11 5.45 -6.63
N ALA A 52 -4.44 5.91 -7.84
CA ALA A 52 -5.82 6.05 -8.29
C ALA A 52 -6.58 4.72 -8.29
N PHE A 53 -5.92 3.63 -8.70
CA PHE A 53 -6.53 2.30 -8.68
C PHE A 53 -6.84 1.81 -7.26
N ILE A 54 -5.96 2.04 -6.28
CA ILE A 54 -6.26 1.73 -4.88
C ILE A 54 -7.42 2.60 -4.37
N ALA A 55 -7.39 3.91 -4.63
CA ALA A 55 -8.44 4.84 -4.20
C ALA A 55 -9.81 4.44 -4.75
N ASP A 56 -9.87 4.11 -6.03
CA ASP A 56 -11.09 3.69 -6.72
C ASP A 56 -11.57 2.30 -6.28
N SER A 57 -10.66 1.36 -6.08
CA SER A 57 -10.98 0.02 -5.56
C SER A 57 -11.52 0.06 -4.14
N THR A 58 -10.92 0.88 -3.28
CA THR A 58 -11.38 1.05 -1.90
C THR A 58 -12.68 1.82 -1.86
N ARG A 59 -12.81 2.97 -2.53
CA ARG A 59 -14.08 3.73 -2.64
C ARG A 59 -15.28 2.86 -3.02
N ARG A 60 -15.11 1.90 -3.95
CA ARG A 60 -16.19 0.99 -4.38
C ARG A 60 -16.36 -0.25 -3.50
N GLY A 61 -15.27 -0.79 -2.98
CA GLY A 61 -15.26 -2.07 -2.26
C GLY A 61 -15.37 -1.93 -0.74
N TRP A 62 -15.19 -0.72 -0.20
CA TRP A 62 -15.24 -0.48 1.23
C TRP A 62 -16.68 -0.60 1.75
N PRO A 63 -16.90 -1.27 2.89
CA PRO A 63 -18.25 -1.39 3.45
C PRO A 63 -18.86 -0.02 3.78
N ALA A 64 -20.11 0.16 3.40
CA ALA A 64 -20.86 1.38 3.70
C ALA A 64 -20.93 1.59 5.22
N GLY A 65 -20.66 2.81 5.68
CA GLY A 65 -20.70 3.15 7.10
C GLY A 65 -19.43 2.77 7.88
N GLN A 66 -18.40 2.24 7.23
CA GLN A 66 -17.11 1.88 7.84
C GLN A 66 -15.96 2.81 7.39
N GLN A 67 -16.25 4.07 7.11
CA GLN A 67 -15.24 5.10 6.89
C GLN A 67 -14.74 5.63 8.24
N ALA A 68 -13.48 6.06 8.30
CA ALA A 68 -12.99 6.75 9.48
C ALA A 68 -13.47 8.21 9.53
N VAL A 69 -13.62 8.75 10.73
CA VAL A 69 -13.98 10.15 10.96
C VAL A 69 -12.81 10.97 11.48
N LYS A 70 -12.89 12.29 11.29
CA LYS A 70 -11.90 13.23 11.80
C LYS A 70 -11.73 13.06 13.31
N GLY A 71 -10.48 12.89 13.75
CA GLY A 71 -10.12 12.72 15.16
C GLY A 71 -10.18 11.26 15.67
N GLN A 72 -10.58 10.30 14.83
CA GLN A 72 -10.51 8.89 15.17
C GLN A 72 -9.08 8.36 14.94
N PRO A 73 -8.39 7.83 15.96
CA PRO A 73 -7.10 7.18 15.78
C PRO A 73 -7.28 5.79 15.17
N LEU A 74 -6.44 5.48 14.20
CA LEU A 74 -6.49 4.25 13.42
C LEU A 74 -5.15 3.52 13.50
N GLY A 75 -5.23 2.20 13.45
CA GLY A 75 -4.10 1.33 13.18
C GLY A 75 -4.19 0.77 11.77
N ALA A 76 -3.03 0.59 11.12
CA ALA A 76 -2.95 0.00 9.78
C ALA A 76 -1.91 -1.12 9.71
N ASP A 77 -2.33 -2.33 9.35
CA ASP A 77 -1.42 -3.44 9.02
C ASP A 77 -1.47 -3.71 7.51
N ILE A 78 -0.34 -3.46 6.84
CA ILE A 78 -0.26 -3.46 5.38
C ILE A 78 0.83 -4.43 4.92
N THR A 79 0.41 -5.43 4.13
CA THR A 79 1.30 -6.41 3.53
C THR A 79 1.39 -6.20 2.02
N PHE A 80 2.58 -5.84 1.55
CA PHE A 80 2.92 -5.70 0.13
C PHE A 80 3.46 -7.04 -0.39
N THR A 81 2.77 -7.63 -1.35
CA THR A 81 3.22 -8.83 -2.06
C THR A 81 3.80 -8.44 -3.41
N LEU A 82 5.08 -8.75 -3.63
CA LEU A 82 5.88 -8.34 -4.78
C LEU A 82 6.33 -9.55 -5.60
N ASP A 83 6.57 -9.34 -6.89
CA ASP A 83 7.09 -10.38 -7.78
C ASP A 83 8.48 -10.87 -7.34
N ARG A 84 8.70 -12.18 -7.48
CA ARG A 84 10.03 -12.76 -7.29
C ARG A 84 10.92 -12.46 -8.50
N PRO A 85 12.20 -12.10 -8.30
CA PRO A 85 13.18 -12.04 -9.37
C PRO A 85 13.23 -13.34 -10.17
N LYS A 86 13.41 -13.25 -11.51
CA LYS A 86 13.53 -14.43 -12.38
C LYS A 86 14.65 -15.38 -11.94
N SER A 87 15.73 -14.85 -11.38
CA SER A 87 16.85 -15.61 -10.84
C SER A 87 16.47 -16.53 -9.68
N HIS A 88 15.36 -16.25 -8.98
CA HIS A 88 14.87 -17.08 -7.88
C HIS A 88 14.24 -18.39 -8.38
N TYR A 89 13.88 -18.46 -9.66
CA TYR A 89 13.27 -19.64 -10.25
C TYR A 89 14.31 -20.56 -10.89
N GLY A 90 14.00 -21.85 -10.93
CA GLY A 90 14.74 -22.85 -11.70
C GLY A 90 14.60 -22.65 -13.21
N THR A 91 15.32 -23.46 -13.97
CA THR A 91 15.30 -23.47 -15.45
C THR A 91 14.83 -24.84 -15.97
N GLY A 92 14.50 -24.91 -17.26
CA GLY A 92 14.08 -26.16 -17.93
C GLY A 92 12.86 -26.80 -17.23
N ARG A 93 12.97 -28.08 -16.86
CA ARG A 93 11.94 -28.84 -16.12
C ARG A 93 11.56 -28.24 -14.76
N ASN A 94 12.36 -27.30 -14.23
CA ASN A 94 12.13 -26.61 -12.97
C ASN A 94 11.72 -25.14 -13.17
N ALA A 95 11.43 -24.71 -14.40
CA ALA A 95 10.90 -23.38 -14.67
C ALA A 95 9.61 -23.15 -13.86
N GLY A 96 9.47 -21.94 -13.28
CA GLY A 96 8.35 -21.59 -12.41
C GLY A 96 8.43 -22.14 -10.99
N LYS A 97 9.40 -23.01 -10.66
CA LYS A 97 9.64 -23.46 -9.28
C LYS A 97 10.68 -22.57 -8.60
N VAL A 98 10.37 -22.07 -7.41
CA VAL A 98 11.32 -21.31 -6.59
C VAL A 98 12.45 -22.25 -6.15
N LYS A 99 13.71 -21.82 -6.31
CA LYS A 99 14.87 -22.59 -5.85
C LYS A 99 14.87 -22.62 -4.32
N ALA A 100 15.30 -23.74 -3.74
CA ALA A 100 15.34 -23.94 -2.29
C ALA A 100 16.08 -22.83 -1.53
N ALA A 101 17.15 -22.26 -2.12
CA ALA A 101 17.92 -21.18 -1.52
C ALA A 101 17.14 -19.84 -1.37
N TYR A 102 15.99 -19.68 -2.04
CA TYR A 102 15.22 -18.43 -2.05
C TYR A 102 13.80 -18.56 -1.48
N THR A 103 13.45 -19.70 -0.89
CA THR A 103 12.12 -19.91 -0.31
C THR A 103 11.86 -18.93 0.84
N ALA A 104 12.85 -18.75 1.73
CA ALA A 104 12.82 -17.81 2.85
C ALA A 104 13.37 -16.40 2.54
N ALA A 105 13.56 -16.05 1.26
CA ALA A 105 14.12 -14.75 0.89
C ALA A 105 13.09 -13.61 1.07
N PHE A 106 13.59 -12.43 1.43
CA PHE A 106 12.78 -11.20 1.52
C PHE A 106 13.07 -10.24 0.37
N PRO A 107 12.08 -9.44 -0.08
CA PRO A 107 12.26 -8.39 -1.09
C PRO A 107 13.08 -7.22 -0.54
N VAL A 108 14.39 -7.31 -0.67
CA VAL A 108 15.35 -6.28 -0.19
C VAL A 108 16.02 -5.49 -1.33
N GLY A 109 15.71 -5.80 -2.59
CA GLY A 109 16.30 -5.13 -3.75
C GLY A 109 15.78 -3.70 -3.94
N HIS A 110 16.61 -2.83 -4.53
CA HIS A 110 16.26 -1.44 -4.81
C HIS A 110 14.94 -1.29 -5.60
N ASP A 111 14.73 -2.16 -6.58
CA ASP A 111 13.54 -2.13 -7.44
C ASP A 111 12.24 -2.55 -6.72
N THR A 112 12.36 -3.13 -5.53
CA THR A 112 11.20 -3.48 -4.69
C THR A 112 10.65 -2.30 -3.89
N GLY A 113 11.38 -1.17 -3.88
CA GLY A 113 10.99 0.05 -3.19
C GLY A 113 11.16 0.00 -1.67
N ASP A 114 11.25 1.17 -1.06
CA ASP A 114 11.30 1.30 0.39
C ASP A 114 9.89 1.09 0.98
N VAL A 115 9.81 0.35 2.10
CA VAL A 115 8.52 -0.03 2.69
C VAL A 115 7.72 1.19 3.17
N ASP A 116 8.39 2.23 3.66
CA ASP A 116 7.77 3.49 4.09
C ASP A 116 7.20 4.26 2.88
N LYS A 117 7.86 4.24 1.72
CA LYS A 117 7.32 4.90 0.51
C LYS A 117 6.16 4.13 -0.10
N LEU A 118 6.15 2.80 0.01
CA LEU A 118 5.00 1.98 -0.34
C LEU A 118 3.81 2.32 0.57
N LEU A 119 4.06 2.36 1.88
CA LEU A 119 3.07 2.74 2.90
C LEU A 119 2.48 4.12 2.61
N ARG A 120 3.34 5.13 2.38
CA ARG A 120 2.89 6.49 2.08
C ARG A 120 1.95 6.55 0.88
N LEU A 121 2.23 5.83 -0.20
CA LEU A 121 1.34 5.80 -1.38
C LEU A 121 -0.01 5.16 -1.05
N VAL A 122 -0.05 4.11 -0.23
CA VAL A 122 -1.30 3.46 0.17
C VAL A 122 -2.14 4.38 1.05
N LEU A 123 -1.56 5.03 2.05
CA LEU A 123 -2.30 5.95 2.93
C LEU A 123 -2.87 7.14 2.15
N ASP A 124 -2.05 7.73 1.28
CA ASP A 124 -2.45 8.72 0.28
C ASP A 124 -3.67 8.24 -0.55
N ALA A 125 -3.65 6.98 -1.02
CA ALA A 125 -4.73 6.42 -1.80
C ALA A 125 -6.00 6.15 -0.98
N LEU A 126 -5.87 5.77 0.29
CA LEU A 126 -7.01 5.59 1.20
C LEU A 126 -7.72 6.92 1.47
N GLN A 127 -6.95 8.00 1.58
CA GLN A 127 -7.49 9.35 1.69
C GLN A 127 -8.20 9.78 0.40
N ASP A 128 -7.56 9.59 -0.76
CA ASP A 128 -8.19 9.85 -2.06
C ASP A 128 -9.45 8.99 -2.31
N GLY A 129 -9.55 7.83 -1.65
CA GLY A 129 -10.69 6.91 -1.69
C GLY A 129 -11.82 7.24 -0.71
N ASP A 130 -11.70 8.31 0.08
CA ASP A 130 -12.61 8.67 1.18
C ASP A 130 -12.75 7.57 2.26
N VAL A 131 -11.73 6.71 2.43
CA VAL A 131 -11.69 5.69 3.48
C VAL A 131 -11.26 6.31 4.81
N ILE A 132 -10.24 7.17 4.76
CA ILE A 132 -9.73 7.95 5.88
C ILE A 132 -9.81 9.45 5.56
N PRO A 133 -10.03 10.31 6.55
CA PRO A 133 -10.12 11.75 6.31
C PRO A 133 -8.75 12.38 5.97
N ASP A 134 -7.69 11.84 6.56
CA ASP A 134 -6.31 12.30 6.43
C ASP A 134 -5.36 11.17 6.85
N ASP A 135 -4.15 11.12 6.28
CA ASP A 135 -3.16 10.09 6.61
C ASP A 135 -2.70 10.20 8.08
N CYS A 136 -2.78 11.40 8.68
CA CYS A 136 -2.48 11.65 10.09
C CYS A 136 -3.39 10.89 11.07
N ALA A 137 -4.52 10.33 10.62
CA ALA A 137 -5.38 9.49 11.44
C ALA A 137 -4.74 8.13 11.77
N VAL A 138 -3.78 7.66 10.96
CA VAL A 138 -3.06 6.40 11.20
C VAL A 138 -1.91 6.65 12.17
N VAL A 139 -2.11 6.27 13.42
CA VAL A 139 -1.16 6.54 14.53
C VAL A 139 -0.35 5.31 14.92
N ASP A 140 -0.78 4.11 14.51
CA ASP A 140 -0.03 2.86 14.64
C ASP A 140 0.00 2.14 13.29
N THR A 141 1.16 1.59 12.91
CA THR A 141 1.26 0.86 11.66
C THR A 141 2.31 -0.25 11.68
N LEU A 142 1.95 -1.36 11.04
CA LEU A 142 2.86 -2.41 10.65
C LEU A 142 2.87 -2.51 9.12
N ALA A 143 4.04 -2.37 8.50
CA ALA A 143 4.18 -2.48 7.05
C ALA A 143 5.23 -3.54 6.70
N ARG A 144 4.89 -4.45 5.79
CA ARG A 144 5.72 -5.62 5.46
C ARG A 144 5.81 -5.80 3.95
N LYS A 145 7.01 -6.15 3.46
CA LYS A 145 7.20 -6.63 2.09
C LYS A 145 7.40 -8.14 2.07
N ARG A 146 6.73 -8.83 1.16
CA ARG A 146 6.82 -10.26 0.93
C ARG A 146 6.87 -10.55 -0.56
N TYR A 147 7.46 -11.69 -0.91
CA TYR A 147 7.37 -12.18 -2.27
C TYR A 147 6.08 -12.97 -2.46
N VAL A 148 5.59 -13.00 -3.71
CA VAL A 148 4.52 -13.91 -4.11
C VAL A 148 4.83 -15.33 -3.66
N ASP A 149 3.90 -15.92 -2.92
CA ASP A 149 4.00 -17.28 -2.44
C ASP A 149 2.60 -17.86 -2.21
N ALA A 150 2.12 -18.63 -3.19
CA ALA A 150 0.81 -19.29 -3.11
C ALA A 150 0.73 -20.38 -2.04
N THR A 151 1.86 -20.76 -1.43
CA THR A 151 1.96 -21.80 -0.40
C THR A 151 2.29 -21.24 0.98
N SER A 152 2.45 -19.93 1.10
CA SER A 152 2.81 -19.30 2.36
C SER A 152 1.70 -19.47 3.39
N ALA A 153 2.09 -19.88 4.59
CA ALA A 153 1.23 -19.84 5.77
C ALA A 153 1.23 -18.44 6.43
N GLU A 154 2.08 -17.51 5.96
CA GLU A 154 2.11 -16.16 6.49
C GLU A 154 0.80 -15.42 6.14
N PRO A 155 0.11 -14.84 7.13
CA PRO A 155 -1.09 -14.06 6.88
C PRO A 155 -0.86 -12.95 5.86
N ASP A 156 -1.83 -12.78 4.97
CA ASP A 156 -1.92 -11.68 4.01
C ASP A 156 -0.84 -11.64 2.91
N VAL A 157 -0.02 -12.68 2.80
CA VAL A 157 0.80 -12.92 1.61
C VAL A 157 -0.08 -13.45 0.48
N LEU A 158 -0.03 -12.79 -0.67
CA LEU A 158 -0.86 -13.13 -1.81
C LEU A 158 -0.15 -14.12 -2.76
N GLY A 159 -0.93 -14.91 -3.48
CA GLY A 159 -0.46 -15.74 -4.60
C GLY A 159 -0.14 -14.95 -5.87
N HIS A 160 -0.30 -13.63 -5.85
CA HIS A 160 -0.03 -12.71 -6.94
C HIS A 160 0.41 -11.35 -6.38
N PRO A 161 1.02 -10.46 -7.17
CA PRO A 161 1.34 -9.12 -6.72
C PRO A 161 0.10 -8.36 -6.26
N GLY A 162 0.24 -7.61 -5.17
CA GLY A 162 -0.85 -6.84 -4.60
C GLY A 162 -0.52 -6.28 -3.23
N VAL A 163 -1.49 -5.60 -2.65
CA VAL A 163 -1.44 -5.13 -1.27
C VAL A 163 -2.67 -5.64 -0.53
N VAL A 164 -2.45 -6.15 0.68
CA VAL A 164 -3.52 -6.35 1.65
C VAL A 164 -3.43 -5.22 2.66
N ILE A 165 -4.58 -4.60 2.91
CA ILE A 165 -4.74 -3.47 3.83
C ILE A 165 -5.69 -3.92 4.93
N ARG A 166 -5.24 -3.92 6.17
CA ARG A 166 -6.10 -4.01 7.35
C ARG A 166 -6.11 -2.65 8.03
N LEU A 167 -7.29 -2.06 8.16
CA LEU A 167 -7.49 -0.79 8.84
C LEU A 167 -8.45 -1.03 10.01
N TYR A 168 -8.08 -0.60 11.21
CA TYR A 168 -8.86 -0.83 12.42
C TYR A 168 -8.86 0.41 13.33
N PRO A 169 -9.94 0.63 14.11
CA PRO A 169 -9.95 1.70 15.09
C PRO A 169 -9.01 1.34 16.26
N ILE A 170 -8.27 2.33 16.77
CA ILE A 170 -7.55 2.19 18.03
C ILE A 170 -8.46 2.67 19.15
N GLU A 171 -8.60 1.84 20.18
CA GLU A 171 -9.31 2.24 21.38
C GLU A 171 -8.56 3.38 22.07
N VAL A 172 -9.26 4.51 22.26
CA VAL A 172 -8.73 5.63 23.05
C VAL A 172 -8.94 5.29 24.53
N PRO A 173 -7.86 5.17 25.33
CA PRO A 173 -8.01 4.95 26.75
C PRO A 173 -8.87 6.04 27.38
N ALA A 174 -9.74 5.67 28.32
CA ALA A 174 -10.41 6.66 29.15
C ALA A 174 -9.35 7.49 29.91
N PRO A 175 -9.58 8.81 30.07
CA PRO A 175 -8.64 9.71 30.74
C PRO A 175 -8.36 9.34 32.20
#